data_AF-A0AAD9PX31-F1
#
_entry.id   AF-A0AAD9PX31-F1
#
_cell.length_a   1.000
_cell.length_b   1.000
_cell.length_c   1.000
_cell.angle_alpha   90.00
_cell.angle_beta   90.00
_cell.angle_gamma   90.00
#
_symmetry.space_group_name_H-M   'P 1'
#
loop_
_entity.id
_entity.type
_entity.pdbx_description
1 polymer ?
#
loop_
_entity_poly.entity_id
_entity_poly.type
_entity_poly.pdbx_seq_one_letter_code
_entity_poly.pdbx_strand_id
1 'polypeptide(L)'
;MFQLLNRQPDALEVRADMKSALRATVEFKTGPRLYSKNYNRRASCPEAALASTETSHALRERQLVVNNERVKINISGKIYETLYSTLARFPETLLGSPSKRIQYFDQGRQEYFFNRNRNAFDAILFYYQSNGLLTRPENIRLQEFCDELKFFEIGEETLNEFKRDEGALDDDDDEEVTLPSNFILAKIWLWFEYPVLSKVSRLVATISVFLISLSIVVLCAETYQNNNEVQRIYKHLEWVCIAWFTLEFVLRIISCPDKVKFLRDVLNLIDLASLIAFYCLLIFYKDKAGYKVAGLFRVSRLLKLFRHLDELKVLVKTVRATWRELIMIMFFILITTAIFSGWTFYVEHEDQKEEFSSIPASAWFVIISMTNVGYGDMVPITTLGKLLGAICTLAGVLVIALPSPVIVTKFRFFYEKKKRKKLSSYRF
;
A
#
# COMPACT_ATOMS: atom_id res chain seq x y z
N MET A 1 36.86 -27.57 -18.71
CA MET A 1 36.17 -26.79 -17.66
C MET A 1 36.65 -25.33 -17.53
N PHE A 2 37.67 -24.89 -18.29
CA PHE A 2 38.24 -23.53 -18.22
C PHE A 2 38.02 -22.68 -19.49
N GLN A 3 37.10 -23.09 -20.38
CA GLN A 3 36.73 -22.33 -21.59
C GLN A 3 35.30 -21.76 -21.56
N LEU A 4 34.54 -21.98 -20.49
CA LEU A 4 33.16 -21.46 -20.33
C LEU A 4 33.09 -20.14 -19.53
N LEU A 5 34.22 -19.62 -19.06
CA LEU A 5 34.28 -18.40 -18.22
C LEU A 5 34.67 -17.12 -18.99
N ASN A 6 34.92 -17.21 -20.30
CA ASN A 6 35.38 -16.06 -21.10
C ASN A 6 34.35 -15.53 -22.10
N ARG A 7 33.07 -15.88 -21.93
CA ARG A 7 31.98 -15.26 -22.70
C ARG A 7 31.55 -14.01 -21.95
N GLN A 8 32.15 -12.86 -22.27
CA GLN A 8 31.50 -11.59 -21.95
C GLN A 8 30.18 -11.57 -22.72
N PRO A 9 29.03 -11.43 -22.03
CA PRO A 9 27.77 -11.26 -22.75
C PRO A 9 27.86 -9.93 -23.49
N ASP A 10 27.62 -9.97 -24.80
CA ASP A 10 27.65 -8.79 -25.64
C ASP A 10 26.76 -7.70 -25.02
N ALA A 11 27.28 -6.48 -24.93
CA ALA A 11 26.54 -5.35 -24.37
C ALA A 11 25.17 -5.12 -25.06
N LEU A 12 24.97 -5.68 -26.26
CA LEU A 12 23.71 -5.72 -27.00
C LEU A 12 22.71 -6.78 -26.50
N GLU A 13 23.18 -7.95 -26.06
CA GLU A 13 22.36 -9.05 -25.55
C GLU A 13 21.78 -8.71 -24.17
N VAL A 14 22.60 -8.10 -23.30
CA VAL A 14 22.15 -7.56 -22.00
C VAL A 14 21.23 -6.34 -22.18
N ARG A 15 21.43 -5.53 -23.23
CA ARG A 15 20.53 -4.41 -23.56
C ARG A 15 19.20 -4.91 -24.13
N ALA A 16 19.16 -6.09 -24.75
CA ALA A 16 17.94 -6.73 -25.22
C ALA A 16 17.16 -7.34 -24.05
N ASP A 17 17.82 -8.02 -23.12
CA ASP A 17 17.22 -8.53 -21.88
C ASP A 17 16.78 -7.42 -20.93
N MET A 18 17.52 -6.31 -20.91
CA MET A 18 17.13 -5.16 -20.12
C MET A 18 16.05 -4.33 -20.81
N LYS A 19 16.02 -4.23 -22.15
CA LYS A 19 14.88 -3.68 -22.89
C LYS A 19 13.67 -4.61 -22.90
N SER A 20 13.82 -5.91 -22.64
CA SER A 20 12.69 -6.86 -22.48
C SER A 20 12.16 -6.85 -21.05
N ALA A 21 13.03 -6.69 -20.04
CA ALA A 21 12.63 -6.46 -18.66
C ALA A 21 12.04 -5.05 -18.46
N LEU A 22 12.63 -4.01 -19.09
CA LEU A 22 12.05 -2.67 -19.15
C LEU A 22 10.82 -2.62 -20.06
N ARG A 23 10.75 -3.39 -21.15
CA ARG A 23 9.49 -3.56 -21.90
C ARG A 23 8.47 -4.33 -21.08
N ALA A 24 8.82 -5.29 -20.24
CA ALA A 24 7.84 -5.93 -19.35
C ALA A 24 7.29 -4.95 -18.30
N THR A 25 8.08 -3.97 -17.87
CA THR A 25 7.60 -2.88 -16.99
C THR A 25 6.94 -1.71 -17.72
N VAL A 26 7.26 -1.47 -19.00
CA VAL A 26 6.71 -0.38 -19.84
C VAL A 26 5.51 -0.85 -20.69
N GLU A 27 5.40 -2.13 -21.03
CA GLU A 27 4.20 -2.75 -21.63
C GLU A 27 3.05 -2.81 -20.63
N PHE A 28 3.31 -2.54 -19.34
CA PHE A 28 2.27 -2.20 -18.36
C PHE A 28 1.55 -0.87 -18.65
N LYS A 29 2.10 -0.01 -19.53
CA LYS A 29 1.37 1.14 -20.12
C LYS A 29 0.47 0.77 -21.30
N THR A 30 0.45 -0.49 -21.73
CA THR A 30 -0.60 -0.97 -22.65
C THR A 30 -1.53 -1.88 -21.86
N GLY A 31 -2.70 -1.34 -21.50
CA GLY A 31 -3.77 -2.08 -20.85
C GLY A 31 -4.15 -3.37 -21.61
N PRO A 32 -5.00 -4.22 -21.00
CA PRO A 32 -5.37 -5.51 -21.58
C PRO A 32 -5.80 -5.33 -23.04
N ARG A 33 -5.05 -5.96 -23.96
CA ARG A 33 -5.43 -6.10 -25.36
C ARG A 33 -6.61 -7.05 -25.45
N LEU A 34 -7.81 -6.51 -25.28
CA LEU A 34 -9.06 -7.14 -25.70
C LEU A 34 -10.09 -6.04 -25.97
N TYR A 35 -9.85 -5.30 -27.06
CA TYR A 35 -10.82 -5.08 -28.12
C TYR A 35 -10.00 -4.63 -29.33
N SER A 36 -10.11 -5.39 -30.42
CA SER A 36 -9.45 -5.12 -31.69
C SER A 36 -9.59 -3.64 -32.09
N LYS A 37 -8.48 -2.90 -32.12
CA LYS A 37 -8.37 -1.56 -32.72
C LYS A 37 -8.69 -1.53 -34.22
N ASN A 38 -8.95 -2.68 -34.84
CA ASN A 38 -9.01 -2.84 -36.29
C ASN A 38 -10.42 -3.09 -36.85
N TYR A 39 -11.50 -2.82 -36.12
CA TYR A 39 -12.86 -3.11 -36.61
C TYR A 39 -13.77 -1.90 -36.90
N ASN A 40 -13.36 -0.67 -36.59
CA ASN A 40 -14.10 0.54 -37.02
C ASN A 40 -13.78 1.00 -38.45
N ARG A 41 -13.12 0.17 -39.26
CA ARG A 41 -12.72 0.49 -40.64
C ARG A 41 -13.88 0.55 -41.65
N ARG A 42 -15.14 0.42 -41.19
CA ARG A 42 -16.33 0.58 -42.04
C ARG A 42 -16.99 1.96 -41.94
N ALA A 43 -16.44 2.88 -41.15
CA ALA A 43 -16.95 4.26 -41.03
C ALA A 43 -15.83 5.33 -41.05
N SER A 44 -14.67 5.04 -41.65
CA SER A 44 -13.57 6.00 -41.73
C SER A 44 -13.78 6.94 -42.92
N CYS A 45 -14.28 8.14 -42.68
CA CYS A 45 -14.23 9.22 -43.66
C CYS A 45 -12.75 9.65 -43.84
N PRO A 46 -12.26 9.94 -45.06
CA PRO A 46 -10.86 10.35 -45.28
C PRO A 46 -10.50 11.62 -44.51
N GLU A 47 -9.27 11.72 -44.01
CA GLU A 47 -8.74 12.83 -43.20
C GLU A 47 -8.95 14.21 -43.85
N ALA A 48 -8.81 14.30 -45.17
CA ALA A 48 -9.04 15.53 -45.94
C ALA A 48 -10.53 15.95 -46.00
N ALA A 49 -11.46 15.00 -45.89
CA ALA A 49 -12.89 15.27 -45.81
C ALA A 49 -13.33 15.67 -44.39
N LEU A 50 -12.64 15.21 -43.33
CA LEU A 50 -12.91 15.66 -41.96
C LEU A 50 -12.65 17.15 -41.79
N ALA A 51 -11.50 17.68 -42.26
CA ALA A 51 -11.13 19.08 -42.04
C ALA A 51 -12.12 20.09 -42.68
N SER A 52 -12.65 19.81 -43.87
CA SER A 52 -13.68 20.65 -44.49
C SER A 52 -15.06 20.51 -43.83
N THR A 53 -15.37 19.31 -43.34
CA THR A 53 -16.66 18.99 -42.69
C THR A 53 -16.71 19.54 -41.26
N GLU A 54 -15.59 19.54 -40.53
CA GLU A 54 -15.46 20.03 -39.16
C GLU A 54 -15.98 21.45 -38.98
N THR A 55 -15.59 22.39 -39.86
CA THR A 55 -16.03 23.79 -39.77
C THR A 55 -17.54 23.96 -39.97
N SER A 56 -18.12 23.24 -40.94
CA SER A 56 -19.56 23.31 -41.24
C SER A 56 -20.41 22.57 -40.20
N HIS A 57 -19.91 21.44 -39.69
CA HIS A 57 -20.59 20.60 -38.71
C HIS A 57 -20.57 21.23 -37.32
N ALA A 58 -19.44 21.87 -36.92
CA ALA A 58 -19.35 22.57 -35.64
C ALA A 58 -20.32 23.76 -35.55
N LEU A 59 -20.52 24.50 -36.65
CA LEU A 59 -21.50 25.58 -36.72
C LEU A 59 -22.94 25.06 -36.61
N ARG A 60 -23.24 23.95 -37.30
CA ARG A 60 -24.53 23.27 -37.22
C ARG A 60 -24.79 22.75 -35.80
N GLU A 61 -23.81 22.13 -35.16
CA GLU A 61 -23.98 21.61 -33.80
C GLU A 61 -24.17 22.72 -32.76
N ARG A 62 -23.57 23.90 -32.92
CA ARG A 62 -23.91 25.04 -32.06
C ARG A 62 -25.40 25.38 -32.15
N GLN A 63 -26.00 25.30 -33.34
CA GLN A 63 -27.45 25.47 -33.49
C GLN A 63 -28.23 24.30 -32.85
N LEU A 64 -27.76 23.06 -32.95
CA LEU A 64 -28.39 21.90 -32.29
C LEU A 64 -28.38 22.00 -30.76
N VAL A 65 -27.31 22.55 -30.18
CA VAL A 65 -27.22 22.81 -28.74
C VAL A 65 -28.20 23.91 -28.33
N VAL A 66 -28.28 25.01 -29.08
CA VAL A 66 -29.20 26.13 -28.82
C VAL A 66 -30.66 25.72 -28.99
N ASN A 67 -30.96 24.90 -29.99
CA ASN A 67 -32.31 24.38 -30.27
C ASN A 67 -32.71 23.22 -29.36
N ASN A 68 -31.81 22.81 -28.45
CA ASN A 68 -32.04 21.74 -27.49
C ASN A 68 -32.46 20.41 -28.16
N GLU A 69 -31.83 20.09 -29.29
CA GLU A 69 -32.16 18.90 -30.06
C GLU A 69 -31.65 17.62 -29.39
N ARG A 70 -32.34 16.51 -29.70
CA ARG A 70 -31.97 15.18 -29.22
C ARG A 70 -30.84 14.59 -30.04
N VAL A 71 -29.94 13.89 -29.35
CA VAL A 71 -28.87 13.08 -29.93
C VAL A 71 -29.11 11.61 -29.63
N LYS A 72 -28.92 10.76 -30.65
CA LYS A 72 -29.00 9.30 -30.54
C LYS A 72 -27.60 8.71 -30.41
N ILE A 73 -27.39 7.89 -29.39
CA ILE A 73 -26.13 7.21 -29.12
C ILE A 73 -26.41 5.71 -29.02
N ASN A 74 -25.87 4.94 -29.95
CA ASN A 74 -26.03 3.51 -30.04
C ASN A 74 -24.80 2.80 -29.45
N ILE A 75 -24.99 2.15 -28.29
CA ILE A 75 -23.95 1.35 -27.63
C ILE A 75 -24.20 -0.11 -27.91
N SER A 76 -23.44 -0.67 -28.85
CA SER A 76 -23.48 -2.08 -29.24
C SER A 76 -24.90 -2.58 -29.54
N GLY A 77 -25.80 -1.73 -30.07
CA GLY A 77 -27.20 -2.05 -30.36
C GLY A 77 -28.25 -1.51 -29.37
N LYS A 78 -27.85 -1.03 -28.18
CA LYS A 78 -28.76 -0.35 -27.25
C LYS A 78 -28.74 1.15 -27.55
N ILE A 79 -29.89 1.71 -27.91
CA ILE A 79 -30.03 3.12 -28.28
C ILE A 79 -30.33 3.94 -27.03
N TYR A 80 -29.54 4.99 -26.85
CA TYR A 80 -29.69 6.01 -25.84
C TYR A 80 -30.04 7.33 -26.49
N GLU A 81 -30.90 8.10 -25.83
CA GLU A 81 -31.25 9.44 -26.27
C GLU A 81 -31.01 10.45 -25.14
N THR A 82 -30.38 11.56 -25.49
CA THR A 82 -30.19 12.71 -24.59
C THR A 82 -30.23 14.00 -25.40
N LEU A 83 -30.00 15.15 -24.76
CA LEU A 83 -29.93 16.44 -25.43
C LEU A 83 -28.48 16.80 -25.75
N TYR A 84 -28.23 17.47 -26.88
CA TYR A 84 -26.91 18.01 -27.18
C TYR A 84 -26.40 18.96 -26.08
N SER A 85 -27.30 19.72 -25.45
CA SER A 85 -27.00 20.59 -24.30
C SER A 85 -26.51 19.81 -23.06
N THR A 86 -26.97 18.57 -22.87
CA THR A 86 -26.54 17.71 -21.76
C THR A 86 -25.10 17.25 -21.96
N LEU A 87 -24.73 16.87 -23.18
CA LEU A 87 -23.35 16.51 -23.51
C LEU A 87 -22.40 17.71 -23.43
N ALA A 88 -22.88 18.88 -23.87
CA ALA A 88 -22.10 20.12 -23.88
C ALA A 88 -21.70 20.64 -22.48
N ARG A 89 -22.26 20.08 -21.40
CA ARG A 89 -21.86 20.39 -20.01
C ARG A 89 -20.40 20.05 -19.72
N PHE A 90 -19.85 19.04 -20.41
CA PHE A 90 -18.46 18.61 -20.25
C PHE A 90 -17.73 18.62 -21.60
N PRO A 91 -17.32 19.79 -22.12
CA PRO A 91 -16.77 19.90 -23.47
C PRO A 91 -15.48 19.12 -23.72
N GLU A 92 -14.71 18.85 -22.66
CA GLU A 92 -13.42 18.16 -22.74
C GLU A 92 -13.55 16.65 -22.99
N THR A 93 -14.72 16.06 -22.73
CA THR A 93 -14.92 14.62 -22.88
C THR A 93 -15.15 14.22 -24.34
N LEU A 94 -15.06 12.92 -24.65
CA LEU A 94 -15.29 12.40 -26.00
C LEU A 94 -16.68 12.77 -26.50
N LEU A 95 -17.72 12.58 -25.67
CA LEU A 95 -19.09 12.88 -26.06
C LEU A 95 -19.44 14.36 -25.98
N GLY A 96 -18.78 15.15 -25.14
CA GLY A 96 -19.03 16.58 -25.05
C GLY A 96 -18.42 17.36 -26.21
N SER A 97 -17.27 16.90 -26.72
CA SER A 97 -16.56 17.54 -27.83
C SER A 97 -17.09 17.11 -29.21
N PRO A 98 -17.61 18.06 -30.02
CA PRO A 98 -17.95 17.84 -31.43
C PRO A 98 -16.87 17.14 -32.25
N SER A 99 -15.63 17.63 -32.16
CA SER A 99 -14.51 17.16 -32.96
C SER A 99 -14.07 15.75 -32.57
N LYS A 100 -14.24 15.36 -31.30
CA LYS A 100 -13.90 14.01 -30.83
C LYS A 100 -14.97 12.98 -31.20
N ARG A 101 -16.26 13.33 -31.12
CA ARG A 101 -17.35 12.37 -31.39
C ARG A 101 -17.68 12.19 -32.87
N ILE A 102 -17.37 13.16 -33.74
CA ILE A 102 -17.75 13.14 -35.17
C ILE A 102 -17.30 11.86 -35.89
N GLN A 103 -16.15 11.31 -35.52
CA GLN A 103 -15.61 10.06 -36.07
C GLN A 103 -16.49 8.83 -35.80
N TYR A 104 -17.44 8.92 -34.87
CA TYR A 104 -18.37 7.85 -34.50
C TYR A 104 -19.78 8.08 -35.06
N PHE A 105 -20.01 9.13 -35.85
CA PHE A 105 -21.33 9.45 -36.39
C PHE A 105 -21.66 8.63 -37.64
N ASP A 106 -22.76 7.91 -37.61
CA ASP A 106 -23.33 7.21 -38.76
C ASP A 106 -24.35 8.12 -39.47
N GLN A 107 -23.99 8.64 -40.64
CA GLN A 107 -24.86 9.50 -41.45
C GLN A 107 -26.14 8.79 -41.92
N GLY A 108 -26.10 7.48 -42.17
CA GLY A 108 -27.25 6.73 -42.67
C GLY A 108 -28.33 6.55 -41.61
N ARG A 109 -27.92 6.41 -40.34
CA ARG A 109 -28.82 6.19 -39.20
C ARG A 109 -29.05 7.44 -38.34
N GLN A 110 -28.29 8.51 -38.57
CA GLN A 110 -28.30 9.74 -37.78
C GLN A 110 -28.06 9.45 -36.28
N GLU A 111 -27.09 8.59 -35.97
CA GLU A 111 -26.73 8.19 -34.61
C GLU A 111 -25.22 8.07 -34.43
N TYR A 112 -24.74 8.21 -33.19
CA TYR A 112 -23.35 7.92 -32.84
C TYR A 112 -23.20 6.45 -32.41
N PHE A 113 -22.35 5.67 -33.05
CA PHE A 113 -22.21 4.24 -32.76
C PHE A 113 -20.90 3.90 -32.02
N PHE A 114 -21.04 3.16 -30.91
CA PHE A 114 -19.92 2.66 -30.12
C PHE A 114 -20.07 1.16 -29.83
N ASN A 115 -19.06 0.37 -30.19
CA ASN A 115 -19.00 -1.05 -29.85
C ASN A 115 -18.36 -1.27 -28.46
N ARG A 116 -19.08 -0.89 -27.40
CA ARG A 116 -18.60 -0.84 -25.99
C ARG A 116 -19.56 -1.53 -25.01
N ASN A 117 -19.20 -1.55 -23.73
CA ASN A 117 -20.02 -2.17 -22.70
C ASN A 117 -21.32 -1.39 -22.44
N ARG A 118 -22.46 -2.00 -22.81
CA ARG A 118 -23.79 -1.40 -22.67
C ARG A 118 -24.13 -1.02 -21.24
N ASN A 119 -23.76 -1.86 -20.28
CA ASN A 119 -24.11 -1.67 -18.88
C ASN A 119 -23.32 -0.50 -18.26
N ALA A 120 -22.07 -0.27 -18.73
CA ALA A 120 -21.25 0.83 -18.24
C ALA A 120 -21.78 2.18 -18.70
N PHE A 121 -22.34 2.22 -19.91
CA PHE A 121 -22.80 3.46 -20.51
C PHE A 121 -23.99 4.09 -19.78
N ASP A 122 -24.81 3.30 -19.10
CA ASP A 122 -25.91 3.82 -18.27
C ASP A 122 -25.39 4.85 -17.24
N ALA A 123 -24.29 4.52 -16.55
CA ALA A 123 -23.65 5.41 -15.59
C ALA A 123 -22.89 6.58 -16.25
N ILE A 124 -22.23 6.33 -17.40
CA ILE A 124 -21.52 7.39 -18.14
C ILE A 124 -22.50 8.43 -18.67
N LEU A 125 -23.67 8.04 -19.16
CA LEU A 125 -24.68 8.98 -19.60
C LEU A 125 -25.28 9.76 -18.42
N PHE A 126 -25.53 9.06 -17.30
CA PHE A 126 -26.02 9.66 -16.08
C PHE A 126 -25.08 10.73 -15.53
N TYR A 127 -23.76 10.57 -15.67
CA TYR A 127 -22.77 11.61 -15.32
C TYR A 127 -23.05 12.95 -16.00
N TYR A 128 -23.39 12.96 -17.29
CA TYR A 128 -23.77 14.20 -17.99
C TYR A 128 -25.11 14.76 -17.49
N GLN A 129 -26.09 13.87 -17.25
CA GLN A 129 -27.45 14.25 -16.85
C GLN A 129 -27.49 14.84 -15.42
N SER A 130 -26.75 14.23 -14.51
CA SER A 130 -26.62 14.62 -13.10
C SER A 130 -25.62 15.75 -12.86
N ASN A 131 -24.93 16.22 -13.92
CA ASN A 131 -23.91 17.26 -13.83
C ASN A 131 -22.71 16.88 -12.96
N GLY A 132 -22.24 15.63 -13.07
CA GLY A 132 -20.97 15.20 -12.49
C GLY A 132 -21.04 13.97 -11.57
N LEU A 133 -22.23 13.45 -11.26
CA LEU A 133 -22.35 12.29 -10.37
C LEU A 133 -21.99 11.01 -11.11
N LEU A 134 -20.94 10.34 -10.64
CA LEU A 134 -20.44 9.10 -11.23
C LEU A 134 -20.55 7.94 -10.24
N THR A 135 -21.37 6.96 -10.56
CA THR A 135 -21.55 5.76 -9.74
C THR A 135 -21.35 4.51 -10.59
N ARG A 136 -20.61 3.53 -10.06
CA ARG A 136 -20.37 2.28 -10.78
C ARG A 136 -21.58 1.37 -10.69
N PRO A 137 -22.06 0.79 -11.80
CA PRO A 137 -23.05 -0.28 -11.75
C PRO A 137 -22.49 -1.51 -11.02
N GLU A 138 -23.26 -2.09 -10.10
CA GLU A 138 -22.81 -3.20 -9.24
C GLU A 138 -22.34 -4.44 -10.03
N ASN A 139 -22.93 -4.65 -11.21
CA ASN A 139 -22.65 -5.77 -12.11
C ASN A 139 -21.37 -5.61 -12.95
N ILE A 140 -20.63 -4.50 -12.82
CA ILE A 140 -19.43 -4.22 -13.61
C ILE A 140 -18.21 -4.15 -12.70
N ARG A 141 -17.12 -4.82 -13.10
CA ARG A 141 -15.88 -4.80 -12.33
C ARG A 141 -15.26 -3.40 -12.37
N LEU A 142 -14.65 -2.96 -11.27
CA LEU A 142 -14.03 -1.63 -11.15
C LEU A 142 -13.08 -1.30 -12.33
N GLN A 143 -12.23 -2.25 -12.71
CA GLN A 143 -11.29 -2.05 -13.82
C GLN A 143 -12.01 -1.86 -15.16
N GLU A 144 -13.04 -2.68 -15.45
CA GLU A 144 -13.81 -2.56 -16.69
C GLU A 144 -14.48 -1.20 -16.78
N PHE A 145 -15.04 -0.72 -15.67
CA PHE A 145 -15.66 0.59 -15.63
C PHE A 145 -14.63 1.71 -15.81
N CYS A 146 -13.48 1.64 -15.13
CA CYS A 146 -12.38 2.60 -15.31
C CYS A 146 -11.88 2.67 -16.76
N ASP A 147 -11.80 1.53 -17.45
CA ASP A 147 -11.38 1.47 -18.86
C ASP A 147 -12.41 2.15 -19.78
N GLU A 148 -13.71 2.04 -19.46
CA GLU A 148 -14.78 2.76 -20.18
C GLU A 148 -14.74 4.27 -19.87
N LEU A 149 -14.52 4.69 -18.62
CA LEU A 149 -14.35 6.11 -18.26
C LEU A 149 -13.17 6.75 -19.00
N LYS A 150 -12.05 6.04 -19.10
CA LYS A 150 -10.89 6.48 -19.88
C LYS A 150 -11.21 6.56 -21.37
N PHE A 151 -11.95 5.59 -21.91
CA PHE A 151 -12.36 5.61 -23.32
C PHE A 151 -13.24 6.82 -23.66
N PHE A 152 -14.21 7.15 -22.81
CA PHE A 152 -15.06 8.33 -22.99
C PHE A 152 -14.39 9.65 -22.57
N GLU A 153 -13.10 9.59 -22.20
CA GLU A 153 -12.28 10.74 -21.80
C GLU A 153 -12.94 11.55 -20.66
N ILE A 154 -13.52 10.85 -19.69
CA ILE A 154 -13.92 11.48 -18.42
C ILE A 154 -12.65 11.96 -17.73
N GLY A 155 -12.63 13.22 -17.28
CA GLY A 155 -11.41 13.90 -16.82
C GLY A 155 -10.63 13.12 -15.76
N GLU A 156 -9.30 13.24 -15.78
CA GLU A 156 -8.42 12.50 -14.86
C GLU A 156 -8.73 12.81 -13.39
N GLU A 157 -9.10 14.07 -13.09
CA GLU A 157 -9.51 14.49 -11.76
C GLU A 157 -10.74 13.72 -11.26
N THR A 158 -11.82 13.69 -12.07
CA THR A 158 -13.04 12.93 -11.78
C THR A 158 -12.79 11.43 -11.68
N LEU A 159 -11.94 10.88 -12.55
CA LEU A 159 -11.56 9.47 -12.49
C LEU A 159 -10.81 9.14 -11.19
N ASN A 160 -9.94 10.02 -10.73
CA ASN A 160 -9.20 9.86 -9.47
C ASN A 160 -10.12 10.01 -8.25
N GLU A 161 -11.05 10.97 -8.28
CA GLU A 161 -12.09 11.13 -7.25
C GLU A 161 -12.96 9.87 -7.15
N PHE A 162 -13.48 9.38 -8.29
CA PHE A 162 -14.25 8.14 -8.35
C PHE A 162 -13.49 6.93 -7.80
N LYS A 163 -12.19 6.80 -8.12
CA LYS A 163 -11.35 5.72 -7.56
C LYS A 163 -11.25 5.84 -6.03
N ARG A 164 -11.06 7.04 -5.50
CA ARG A 164 -11.01 7.27 -4.04
C ARG A 164 -12.33 6.87 -3.38
N ASP A 165 -13.45 7.23 -3.98
CA ASP A 165 -14.80 6.92 -3.46
C ASP A 165 -15.12 5.42 -3.49
N GLU A 166 -14.70 4.70 -4.53
CA GLU A 166 -14.76 3.23 -4.60
C GLU A 166 -13.80 2.54 -3.61
N GLY A 167 -13.06 3.32 -2.81
CA GLY A 167 -12.05 2.82 -1.88
C GLY A 167 -10.79 2.31 -2.57
N ALA A 168 -10.65 2.51 -3.89
CA ALA A 168 -9.37 2.41 -4.56
C ALA A 168 -8.51 3.61 -4.16
N LEU A 169 -8.04 3.59 -2.91
CA LEU A 169 -6.97 4.48 -2.42
C LEU A 169 -5.90 4.54 -3.50
N ASP A 170 -5.50 5.78 -3.81
CA ASP A 170 -4.49 6.14 -4.80
C ASP A 170 -3.43 5.04 -4.86
N ASP A 171 -3.11 4.59 -6.08
CA ASP A 171 -2.01 3.68 -6.35
C ASP A 171 -0.66 4.36 -6.03
N ASP A 172 -0.51 4.96 -4.84
CA ASP A 172 0.78 5.34 -4.24
C ASP A 172 1.72 4.12 -4.12
N ASP A 173 1.17 2.91 -4.26
CA ASP A 173 1.94 1.66 -4.34
C ASP A 173 2.52 1.35 -5.71
N ASP A 174 2.07 2.04 -6.75
CA ASP A 174 2.75 2.04 -8.04
C ASP A 174 3.77 3.19 -8.00
N GLU A 175 4.60 3.23 -6.94
CA GLU A 175 5.82 4.04 -6.95
C GLU A 175 6.59 3.66 -8.20
N GLU A 176 6.57 4.55 -9.21
CA GLU A 176 7.40 4.40 -10.39
C GLU A 176 8.82 4.10 -9.89
N VAL A 177 9.37 2.96 -10.32
CA VAL A 177 10.70 2.51 -9.90
C VAL A 177 11.68 3.56 -10.39
N THR A 178 12.03 4.49 -9.49
CA THR A 178 13.00 5.54 -9.78
C THR A 178 14.38 4.90 -9.79
N LEU A 179 15.03 4.94 -10.93
CA LEU A 179 16.37 4.40 -11.12
C LEU A 179 17.38 5.54 -11.09
N PRO A 180 18.54 5.36 -10.44
CA PRO A 180 19.63 6.33 -10.56
C PRO A 180 20.13 6.37 -12.01
N SER A 181 20.68 7.51 -12.42
CA SER A 181 21.16 7.76 -13.79
C SER A 181 22.26 6.80 -14.23
N ASN A 182 23.10 6.37 -13.28
CA ASN A 182 24.24 5.50 -13.55
C ASN A 182 23.84 4.01 -13.59
N PHE A 183 24.23 3.32 -14.66
CA PHE A 183 23.88 1.91 -14.89
C PHE A 183 24.32 0.95 -13.78
N ILE A 184 25.54 1.10 -13.26
CA ILE A 184 26.07 0.24 -12.20
C ILE A 184 25.30 0.46 -10.89
N LEU A 185 25.04 1.73 -10.55
CA LEU A 185 24.27 2.11 -9.37
C LEU A 185 22.83 1.61 -9.48
N ALA A 186 22.21 1.70 -10.65
CA ALA A 186 20.87 1.17 -10.91
C ALA A 186 20.83 -0.35 -10.69
N LYS A 187 21.87 -1.07 -11.13
CA LYS A 187 21.97 -2.51 -10.92
C LYS A 187 22.11 -2.89 -9.45
N ILE A 188 22.94 -2.15 -8.70
CA ILE A 188 23.09 -2.34 -7.25
C ILE A 188 21.77 -2.04 -6.53
N TRP A 189 21.10 -0.94 -6.88
CA TRP A 189 19.79 -0.59 -6.34
C TRP A 189 18.76 -1.71 -6.54
N LEU A 190 18.70 -2.26 -7.74
CA LEU A 190 17.81 -3.40 -8.07
C LEU A 190 18.15 -4.68 -7.30
N TRP A 191 19.42 -4.93 -6.99
CA TRP A 191 19.82 -6.11 -6.20
C TRP A 191 19.40 -6.02 -4.74
N PHE A 192 19.49 -4.84 -4.15
CA PHE A 192 19.27 -4.64 -2.71
C PHE A 192 17.84 -4.21 -2.36
N GLU A 193 17.14 -3.51 -3.25
CA GLU A 193 15.79 -2.99 -2.97
C GLU A 193 14.68 -3.93 -3.47
N TYR A 194 14.89 -4.60 -4.61
CA TYR A 194 13.87 -5.41 -5.28
C TYR A 194 14.27 -6.90 -5.35
N PRO A 195 13.96 -7.72 -4.32
CA PRO A 195 14.43 -9.09 -4.21
C PRO A 195 13.91 -10.02 -5.33
N VAL A 196 12.76 -9.70 -5.94
CA VAL A 196 12.07 -10.58 -6.89
C VAL A 196 12.60 -10.46 -8.32
N LEU A 197 13.31 -9.37 -8.67
CA LEU A 197 13.64 -9.05 -10.06
C LEU A 197 14.77 -9.89 -10.66
N SER A 198 15.71 -10.39 -9.85
CA SER A 198 16.86 -11.16 -10.34
C SER A 198 17.18 -12.36 -9.45
N LYS A 199 17.82 -13.39 -10.03
CA LYS A 199 18.42 -14.49 -9.26
C LYS A 199 19.42 -13.97 -8.24
N VAL A 200 20.19 -12.94 -8.60
CA VAL A 200 21.16 -12.30 -7.70
C VAL A 200 20.44 -11.56 -6.58
N SER A 201 19.39 -10.79 -6.88
CA SER A 201 18.57 -10.11 -5.86
C SER A 201 17.98 -11.11 -4.85
N ARG A 202 17.48 -12.26 -5.34
CA ARG A 202 16.97 -13.33 -4.46
C ARG A 202 18.06 -13.93 -3.57
N LEU A 203 19.26 -14.15 -4.10
CA LEU A 203 20.38 -14.64 -3.31
C LEU A 203 20.79 -13.64 -2.23
N VAL A 204 20.95 -12.36 -2.58
CA VAL A 204 21.28 -11.28 -1.63
C VAL A 204 20.23 -11.20 -0.53
N ALA A 205 18.94 -11.21 -0.89
CA ALA A 205 17.85 -11.20 0.08
C ALA A 205 17.87 -12.42 1.00
N THR A 206 18.15 -13.61 0.46
CA THR A 206 18.26 -14.85 1.25
C THR A 206 19.42 -14.77 2.25
N ILE A 207 20.57 -14.25 1.83
CA ILE A 207 21.74 -14.03 2.70
C ILE A 207 21.40 -13.01 3.79
N SER A 208 20.76 -11.88 3.45
CA SER A 208 20.35 -10.88 4.45
C SER A 208 19.40 -11.47 5.49
N VAL A 209 18.37 -12.24 5.08
CA VAL A 209 17.46 -12.90 6.03
C VAL A 209 18.21 -13.88 6.93
N PHE A 210 19.10 -14.69 6.38
CA PHE A 210 19.93 -15.62 7.16
C PHE A 210 20.79 -14.90 8.20
N LEU A 211 21.47 -13.82 7.82
CA LEU A 211 22.33 -13.04 8.73
C LEU A 211 21.52 -12.27 9.78
N ILE A 212 20.31 -11.82 9.45
CA ILE A 212 19.36 -11.29 10.43
C ILE A 212 19.02 -12.39 11.44
N SER A 213 18.52 -13.56 11.01
CA SER A 213 18.19 -14.67 11.90
C SER A 213 19.38 -15.11 12.77
N LEU A 214 20.58 -15.21 12.19
CA LEU A 214 21.81 -15.52 12.92
C LEU A 214 22.09 -14.46 14.01
N SER A 215 21.94 -13.17 13.70
CA SER A 215 22.16 -12.10 14.68
C SER A 215 21.18 -12.14 15.86
N ILE A 216 19.98 -12.68 15.66
CA ILE A 216 18.96 -12.89 16.71
C ILE A 216 19.36 -14.04 17.61
N VAL A 217 19.74 -15.17 17.01
CA VAL A 217 20.20 -16.35 17.77
C VAL A 217 21.42 -16.00 18.60
N VAL A 218 22.38 -15.25 18.05
CA VAL A 218 23.56 -14.78 18.78
C VAL A 218 23.17 -13.87 19.93
N LEU A 219 22.22 -12.93 19.74
CA LEU A 219 21.72 -12.05 20.81
C LEU A 219 21.10 -12.85 21.97
N CYS A 220 20.28 -13.85 21.66
CA CYS A 220 19.69 -14.73 22.67
C CYS A 220 20.76 -15.57 23.39
N ALA A 221 21.72 -16.12 22.64
CA ALA A 221 22.77 -16.99 23.17
C ALA A 221 23.77 -16.24 24.07
N GLU A 222 24.11 -14.99 23.72
CA GLU A 222 24.98 -14.11 24.53
C GLU A 222 24.39 -13.86 25.93
N THR A 223 23.06 -13.81 26.04
CA THR A 223 22.37 -13.61 27.32
C THR A 223 22.35 -14.87 28.19
N TYR A 224 22.41 -16.06 27.59
CA TYR A 224 22.26 -17.33 28.30
C TYR A 224 23.60 -17.93 28.77
N GLN A 225 24.66 -17.88 27.96
CA GLN A 225 25.92 -18.55 28.26
C GLN A 225 27.03 -17.59 28.68
N ASN A 226 27.57 -17.79 29.89
CA ASN A 226 28.69 -17.01 30.42
C ASN A 226 30.07 -17.68 30.25
N ASN A 227 30.24 -18.49 29.20
CA ASN A 227 31.54 -19.10 28.90
C ASN A 227 32.37 -18.15 28.01
N ASN A 228 33.56 -17.78 28.48
CA ASN A 228 34.47 -16.82 27.82
C ASN A 228 34.87 -17.23 26.40
N GLU A 229 35.04 -18.54 26.12
CA GLU A 229 35.40 -19.01 24.78
C GLU A 229 34.24 -18.86 23.79
N VAL A 230 33.03 -19.23 24.24
CA VAL A 230 31.81 -19.14 23.43
C VAL A 230 31.43 -17.67 23.18
N GLN A 231 31.61 -16.80 24.18
CA GLN A 231 31.43 -15.36 24.01
C GLN A 231 32.34 -14.75 22.94
N ARG A 232 33.57 -15.28 22.77
CA ARG A 232 34.47 -14.83 21.70
C ARG A 232 33.90 -15.17 20.32
N ILE A 233 33.35 -16.38 20.17
CA ILE A 233 32.68 -16.81 18.92
C ILE A 233 31.47 -15.92 18.62
N TYR A 234 30.60 -15.67 19.60
CA TYR A 234 29.43 -14.80 19.45
C TYR A 234 29.81 -13.38 19.04
N LYS A 235 30.86 -12.80 19.64
CA LYS A 235 31.39 -11.49 19.23
C LYS A 235 31.84 -11.50 17.77
N HIS A 236 32.60 -12.51 17.34
CA HIS A 236 33.04 -12.61 15.93
C HIS A 236 31.87 -12.72 14.96
N LEU A 237 30.86 -13.54 15.27
CA LEU A 237 29.64 -13.64 14.47
C LEU A 237 28.89 -12.31 14.41
N GLU A 238 28.81 -11.59 15.52
CA GLU A 238 28.18 -10.27 15.57
C GLU A 238 28.90 -9.29 14.64
N TRP A 239 30.24 -9.21 14.70
CA TRP A 239 31.05 -8.38 13.81
C TRP A 239 30.80 -8.69 12.32
N VAL A 240 30.68 -9.97 11.96
CA VAL A 240 30.36 -10.38 10.59
C VAL A 240 28.98 -9.90 10.17
N CYS A 241 27.95 -10.08 11.01
CA CYS A 241 26.59 -9.60 10.72
C CYS A 241 26.54 -8.07 10.53
N ILE A 242 27.25 -7.34 11.39
CA ILE A 242 27.28 -5.87 11.33
C ILE A 242 28.03 -5.37 10.10
N ALA A 243 29.16 -6.01 9.76
CA ALA A 243 29.89 -5.67 8.54
C ALA A 243 28.99 -5.82 7.31
N TRP A 244 28.21 -6.91 7.25
CA TRP A 244 27.20 -7.09 6.20
C TRP A 244 26.11 -6.03 6.23
N PHE A 245 25.52 -5.72 7.39
CA PHE A 245 24.46 -4.70 7.49
C PHE A 245 24.95 -3.29 7.14
N THR A 246 26.19 -2.97 7.51
CA THR A 246 26.83 -1.70 7.14
C THR A 246 27.03 -1.66 5.63
N LEU A 247 27.58 -2.72 5.04
CA LEU A 247 27.76 -2.83 3.58
C LEU A 247 26.43 -2.71 2.83
N GLU A 248 25.40 -3.42 3.29
CA GLU A 248 24.05 -3.38 2.71
C GLU A 248 23.48 -1.96 2.72
N PHE A 249 23.54 -1.27 3.86
CA PHE A 249 23.02 0.09 4.00
C PHE A 249 23.83 1.11 3.19
N VAL A 250 25.16 1.01 3.19
CA VAL A 250 26.06 1.87 2.42
C VAL A 250 25.82 1.71 0.92
N LEU A 251 25.67 0.47 0.43
CA LEU A 251 25.37 0.23 -0.97
C LEU A 251 24.00 0.79 -1.36
N ARG A 252 22.98 0.67 -0.49
CA ARG A 252 21.65 1.28 -0.73
C ARG A 252 21.69 2.80 -0.76
N ILE A 253 22.31 3.46 0.22
CA ILE A 253 22.35 4.94 0.27
C ILE A 253 23.21 5.55 -0.86
N ILE A 254 24.22 4.83 -1.34
CA ILE A 254 25.03 5.26 -2.50
C ILE A 254 24.23 5.07 -3.80
N SER A 255 23.47 3.97 -3.92
CA SER A 255 22.72 3.64 -5.14
C SER A 255 21.31 4.25 -5.23
N CYS A 256 20.79 4.83 -4.15
CA CYS A 256 19.44 5.38 -4.15
C CYS A 256 19.31 6.63 -5.07
N PRO A 257 18.16 6.80 -5.74
CA PRO A 257 17.91 7.94 -6.63
C PRO A 257 17.70 9.26 -5.86
N ASP A 258 17.03 9.21 -4.72
CA ASP A 258 16.78 10.36 -3.84
C ASP A 258 17.15 10.00 -2.39
N LYS A 259 18.19 10.65 -1.87
CA LYS A 259 18.72 10.41 -0.52
C LYS A 259 17.77 10.90 0.57
N VAL A 260 17.03 11.99 0.34
CA VAL A 260 16.12 12.57 1.33
C VAL A 260 14.87 11.69 1.45
N LYS A 261 14.31 11.28 0.32
CA LYS A 261 13.19 10.31 0.31
C LYS A 261 13.61 8.99 0.95
N PHE A 262 14.82 8.50 0.63
CA PHE A 262 15.38 7.28 1.22
C PHE A 262 15.47 7.36 2.75
N LEU A 263 16.02 8.45 3.30
CA LEU A 263 16.18 8.60 4.76
C LEU A 263 14.86 8.85 5.51
N ARG A 264 13.81 9.32 4.83
CA ARG A 264 12.47 9.48 5.41
C ARG A 264 11.64 8.19 5.38
N ASP A 265 12.04 7.19 4.60
CA ASP A 265 11.34 5.92 4.57
C ASP A 265 11.53 5.12 5.87
N VAL A 266 10.43 4.53 6.36
CA VAL A 266 10.38 3.85 7.67
C VAL A 266 11.28 2.62 7.70
N LEU A 267 11.38 1.86 6.60
CA LEU A 267 12.21 0.66 6.55
C LEU A 267 13.70 1.01 6.56
N ASN A 268 14.08 2.10 5.88
CA ASN A 268 15.46 2.60 5.91
C ASN A 268 15.83 3.23 7.25
N LEU A 269 14.87 3.85 7.96
CA LEU A 269 15.09 4.35 9.31
C LEU A 269 15.34 3.21 10.31
N ILE A 270 14.63 2.08 10.17
CA ILE A 270 14.88 0.87 10.95
C ILE A 270 16.29 0.33 10.70
N ASP A 271 16.72 0.25 9.43
CA ASP A 271 18.08 -0.16 9.08
C ASP A 271 19.12 0.77 9.73
N LEU A 272 18.91 2.09 9.67
CA LEU A 272 19.79 3.08 10.29
C LEU A 272 19.83 2.94 11.82
N ALA A 273 18.68 2.78 12.47
CA ALA A 273 18.60 2.58 13.92
C ALA A 273 19.37 1.33 14.38
N SER A 274 19.31 0.24 13.60
CA SER A 274 20.05 -1.00 13.87
C SER A 274 21.57 -0.81 13.78
N LEU A 275 22.05 0.05 12.88
CA LEU A 275 23.47 0.41 12.77
C LEU A 275 23.90 1.35 13.90
N ILE A 276 23.10 2.38 14.19
CA ILE A 276 23.38 3.33 15.28
C ILE A 276 23.53 2.60 16.60
N ALA A 277 22.64 1.65 16.91
CA ALA A 277 22.72 0.82 18.11
C ALA A 277 24.12 0.20 18.30
N PHE A 278 24.69 -0.32 17.21
CA PHE A 278 26.02 -0.92 17.23
C PHE A 278 27.15 0.09 17.40
N TYR A 279 27.17 1.14 16.58
CA TYR A 279 28.24 2.13 16.65
C TYR A 279 28.25 2.87 18.00
N CYS A 280 27.08 3.06 18.61
CA CYS A 280 26.96 3.54 19.99
C CYS A 280 27.66 2.61 21.00
N LEU A 281 27.57 1.29 20.86
CA LEU A 281 28.25 0.35 21.76
C LEU A 281 29.77 0.45 21.69
N LEU A 282 30.33 0.75 20.52
CA LEU A 282 31.77 0.97 20.37
C LEU A 282 32.20 2.26 21.07
N ILE A 283 31.43 3.33 20.91
CA ILE A 283 31.69 4.63 21.54
C ILE A 283 31.60 4.51 23.07
N PHE A 284 30.56 3.85 23.57
CA PHE A 284 30.30 3.68 25.01
C PHE A 284 30.93 2.42 25.61
N TYR A 285 31.90 1.77 24.94
CA TYR A 285 32.53 0.55 25.46
C TYR A 285 33.13 0.72 26.87
N LYS A 286 33.60 1.92 27.21
CA LYS A 286 34.16 2.24 28.53
C LYS A 286 33.12 2.70 29.56
N ASP A 287 31.95 3.18 29.12
CA ASP A 287 30.89 3.65 29.99
C ASP A 287 29.86 2.52 30.23
N LYS A 288 29.81 2.00 31.46
CA LYS A 288 28.89 0.92 31.82
C LYS A 288 27.42 1.31 31.66
N ALA A 289 27.05 2.57 31.88
CA ALA A 289 25.68 3.03 31.74
C ALA A 289 25.31 3.18 30.26
N GLY A 290 26.13 3.88 29.49
CA GLY A 290 25.99 4.01 28.04
C GLY A 290 25.99 2.67 27.32
N TYR A 291 26.85 1.72 27.70
CA TYR A 291 26.86 0.37 27.13
C TYR A 291 25.55 -0.39 27.36
N LYS A 292 24.97 -0.29 28.57
CA LYS A 292 23.67 -0.91 28.89
C LYS A 292 22.54 -0.30 28.04
N VAL A 293 22.48 1.03 27.96
CA VAL A 293 21.45 1.73 27.18
C VAL A 293 21.59 1.43 25.69
N ALA A 294 22.82 1.49 25.15
CA ALA A 294 23.09 1.13 23.76
C ALA A 294 22.78 -0.35 23.47
N GLY A 295 22.94 -1.22 24.47
CA GLY A 295 22.54 -2.62 24.44
C GLY A 295 21.05 -2.82 24.18
N LEU A 296 20.18 -1.97 24.74
CA LEU A 296 18.72 -2.04 24.50
C LEU A 296 18.38 -1.85 23.02
N PHE A 297 19.09 -0.96 22.35
CA PHE A 297 18.88 -0.72 20.93
C PHE A 297 19.36 -1.87 20.04
N ARG A 298 20.14 -2.85 20.55
CA ARG A 298 20.50 -4.04 19.75
C ARG A 298 19.26 -4.78 19.27
N VAL A 299 18.19 -4.81 20.06
CA VAL A 299 16.91 -5.47 19.75
C VAL A 299 16.25 -4.86 18.50
N SER A 300 16.54 -3.59 18.17
CA SER A 300 16.02 -2.95 16.94
C SER A 300 16.43 -3.69 15.65
N ARG A 301 17.52 -4.47 15.67
CA ARG A 301 17.92 -5.32 14.53
C ARG A 301 16.86 -6.37 14.16
N LEU A 302 15.99 -6.76 15.11
CA LEU A 302 14.84 -7.63 14.83
C LEU A 302 13.87 -7.00 13.83
N LEU A 303 13.70 -5.68 13.92
CA LEU A 303 12.80 -4.94 13.06
C LEU A 303 13.28 -4.94 11.60
N LYS A 304 14.58 -5.22 11.35
CA LYS A 304 15.14 -5.36 10.00
C LYS A 304 14.46 -6.50 9.21
N LEU A 305 13.94 -7.53 9.91
CA LEU A 305 13.14 -8.59 9.28
C LEU A 305 11.88 -8.04 8.61
N PHE A 306 11.37 -6.88 9.04
CA PHE A 306 10.15 -6.29 8.49
C PHE A 306 10.27 -5.96 7.01
N ARG A 307 11.49 -5.65 6.52
CA ARG A 307 11.77 -5.42 5.09
C ARG A 307 11.44 -6.64 4.23
N HIS A 308 11.63 -7.84 4.77
CA HIS A 308 11.46 -9.11 4.06
C HIS A 308 10.05 -9.69 4.19
N LEU A 309 9.23 -9.13 5.09
CA LEU A 309 7.85 -9.53 5.32
C LEU A 309 6.92 -8.54 4.64
N ASP A 310 6.59 -8.79 3.37
CA ASP A 310 5.68 -7.92 2.63
C ASP A 310 4.28 -7.86 3.28
N GLU A 311 3.92 -8.84 4.08
CA GLU A 311 2.68 -8.89 4.88
C GLU A 311 2.65 -7.76 5.92
N LEU A 312 3.79 -7.38 6.49
CA LEU A 312 3.86 -6.29 7.47
C LEU A 312 3.61 -4.92 6.83
N LYS A 313 3.94 -4.73 5.55
CA LYS A 313 3.56 -3.50 4.82
C LYS A 313 2.05 -3.32 4.75
N VAL A 314 1.29 -4.41 4.62
CA VAL A 314 -0.18 -4.39 4.67
C VAL A 314 -0.67 -4.03 6.07
N LEU A 315 -0.03 -4.58 7.09
CA LEU A 315 -0.34 -4.26 8.49
C LEU A 315 -0.11 -2.77 8.78
N VAL A 316 1.04 -2.21 8.39
CA VAL A 316 1.35 -0.78 8.59
C VAL A 316 0.35 0.12 7.88
N LYS A 317 -0.03 -0.21 6.63
CA LYS A 317 -1.09 0.52 5.91
C LYS A 317 -2.42 0.45 6.62
N THR A 318 -2.77 -0.72 7.14
CA THR A 318 -4.00 -0.90 7.91
C THR A 318 -3.99 -0.03 9.15
N VAL A 319 -2.91 -0.07 9.95
CA VAL A 319 -2.74 0.73 11.16
C VAL A 319 -2.85 2.23 10.85
N ARG A 320 -2.20 2.70 9.78
CA ARG A 320 -2.29 4.10 9.35
C ARG A 320 -3.71 4.48 8.94
N ALA A 321 -4.41 3.59 8.22
CA ALA A 321 -5.78 3.82 7.80
C ALA A 321 -6.78 3.78 8.97
N THR A 322 -6.49 2.99 10.01
CA THR A 322 -7.34 2.83 11.21
C THR A 322 -6.81 3.59 12.43
N TRP A 323 -6.00 4.63 12.22
CA TRP A 323 -5.32 5.33 13.31
C TRP A 323 -6.31 6.00 14.26
N ARG A 324 -7.41 6.54 13.74
CA ARG A 324 -8.47 7.17 14.55
C ARG A 324 -9.17 6.14 15.44
N GLU A 325 -9.46 4.97 14.90
CA GLU A 325 -10.10 3.85 15.59
C GLU A 325 -9.18 3.29 16.69
N LEU A 326 -7.87 3.14 16.41
CA LEU A 326 -6.88 2.72 17.39
C LEU A 326 -6.75 3.73 18.54
N ILE A 327 -6.74 5.03 18.24
CA ILE A 327 -6.75 6.07 19.29
C ILE A 327 -8.00 5.96 20.15
N MET A 328 -9.18 5.71 19.56
CA MET A 328 -10.41 5.53 20.33
C MET A 328 -10.34 4.31 21.26
N ILE A 329 -9.76 3.18 20.82
CA ILE A 329 -9.54 2.00 21.68
C ILE A 329 -8.64 2.38 22.86
N MET A 330 -7.50 3.02 22.59
CA MET A 330 -6.57 3.43 23.65
C MET A 330 -7.22 4.39 24.65
N PHE A 331 -8.08 5.29 24.16
CA PHE A 331 -8.84 6.21 25.01
C PHE A 331 -9.85 5.48 25.91
N PHE A 332 -10.60 4.51 25.38
CA PHE A 332 -11.51 3.71 26.19
C PHE A 332 -10.76 2.86 27.22
N ILE A 333 -9.65 2.21 26.84
CA ILE A 333 -8.80 1.46 27.76
C ILE A 333 -8.29 2.38 28.88
N LEU A 334 -7.83 3.59 28.56
CA LEU A 334 -7.33 4.54 29.55
C LEU A 334 -8.43 4.95 30.56
N ILE A 335 -9.62 5.32 30.09
CA ILE A 335 -10.75 5.72 30.94
C ILE A 335 -11.18 4.56 31.84
N THR A 336 -11.42 3.39 31.24
CA THR A 336 -11.86 2.21 31.98
C THR A 336 -10.81 1.80 33.01
N THR A 337 -9.53 1.85 32.65
CA THR A 337 -8.43 1.58 33.58
C THR A 337 -8.45 2.56 34.74
N ALA A 338 -8.54 3.87 34.49
CA ALA A 338 -8.56 4.87 35.56
C ALA A 338 -9.72 4.68 36.55
N ILE A 339 -10.92 4.40 36.03
CA ILE A 339 -12.14 4.19 36.84
C ILE A 339 -11.99 2.94 37.72
N PHE A 340 -11.71 1.78 37.11
CA PHE A 340 -11.62 0.53 37.87
C PHE A 340 -10.41 0.49 38.81
N SER A 341 -9.31 1.18 38.47
CA SER A 341 -8.15 1.26 39.36
C SER A 341 -8.45 2.08 40.60
N GLY A 342 -9.20 3.18 40.44
CA GLY A 342 -9.69 3.98 41.57
C GLY A 342 -10.63 3.18 42.46
N TRP A 343 -11.63 2.51 41.88
CA TRP A 343 -12.58 1.70 42.64
C TRP A 343 -11.93 0.53 43.37
N THR A 344 -11.07 -0.24 42.69
CA THR A 344 -10.38 -1.39 43.32
C THR A 344 -9.40 -0.93 44.39
N PHE A 345 -8.68 0.18 44.19
CA PHE A 345 -7.85 0.78 45.24
C PHE A 345 -8.66 1.09 46.50
N TYR A 346 -9.76 1.84 46.39
CA TYR A 346 -10.55 2.21 47.57
C TYR A 346 -11.18 1.02 48.31
N VAL A 347 -11.37 -0.10 47.62
CA VAL A 347 -12.02 -1.29 48.17
C VAL A 347 -11.00 -2.26 48.77
N GLU A 348 -9.83 -2.43 48.16
CA GLU A 348 -8.84 -3.43 48.56
C GLU A 348 -7.67 -2.85 49.35
N HIS A 349 -7.44 -1.53 49.30
CA HIS A 349 -6.23 -0.94 49.90
C HIS A 349 -6.14 -1.16 51.41
N GLU A 350 -7.25 -1.13 52.15
CA GLU A 350 -7.20 -1.31 53.60
C GLU A 350 -6.77 -2.73 54.00
N ASP A 351 -7.25 -3.74 53.26
CA ASP A 351 -6.97 -5.15 53.50
C ASP A 351 -5.65 -5.63 52.84
N GLN A 352 -5.21 -4.96 51.75
CA GLN A 352 -4.08 -5.37 50.91
C GLN A 352 -3.17 -4.18 50.52
N LYS A 353 -2.53 -3.55 51.52
CA LYS A 353 -1.71 -2.33 51.34
C LYS A 353 -0.47 -2.52 50.45
N GLU A 354 0.12 -3.71 50.43
CA GLU A 354 1.33 -3.99 49.63
C GLU A 354 0.99 -4.21 48.16
N GLU A 355 -0.04 -4.99 47.87
CA GLU A 355 -0.50 -5.27 46.50
C GLU A 355 -1.19 -4.03 45.90
N PHE A 356 -2.19 -3.47 46.60
CA PHE A 356 -2.96 -2.30 46.13
C PHE A 356 -2.41 -1.00 46.74
N SER A 357 -1.11 -0.76 46.59
CA SER A 357 -0.39 0.35 47.25
C SER A 357 -0.78 1.75 46.77
N SER A 358 -1.18 1.91 45.50
CA SER A 358 -1.57 3.19 44.90
C SER A 358 -2.48 2.97 43.71
N ILE A 359 -3.24 3.99 43.28
CA ILE A 359 -4.11 3.90 42.10
C ILE A 359 -3.33 3.45 40.84
N PRO A 360 -2.12 3.98 40.54
CA PRO A 360 -1.32 3.48 39.42
C PRO A 360 -0.84 2.03 39.60
N ALA A 361 -0.59 1.57 40.84
CA ALA A 361 -0.27 0.17 41.09
C ALA A 361 -1.49 -0.73 40.84
N SER A 362 -2.68 -0.33 41.29
CA SER A 362 -3.95 -1.02 41.01
C SER A 362 -4.29 -1.07 39.51
N ALA A 363 -3.77 -0.13 38.71
CA ALA A 363 -3.92 -0.15 37.26
C ALA A 363 -3.26 -1.36 36.60
N TRP A 364 -2.19 -1.92 37.19
CA TRP A 364 -1.62 -3.17 36.72
C TRP A 364 -2.64 -4.32 36.76
N PHE A 365 -3.31 -4.52 37.91
CA PHE A 365 -4.39 -5.49 38.08
C PHE A 365 -5.52 -5.28 37.05
N VAL A 366 -5.92 -4.03 36.83
CA VAL A 366 -7.00 -3.71 35.89
C VAL A 366 -6.60 -3.99 34.44
N ILE A 367 -5.39 -3.61 34.02
CA ILE A 367 -4.90 -3.83 32.65
C ILE A 367 -4.83 -5.34 32.34
N ILE A 368 -4.25 -6.14 33.25
CA ILE A 368 -4.12 -7.59 33.04
C ILE A 368 -5.48 -8.31 33.09
N SER A 369 -6.44 -7.78 33.87
CA SER A 369 -7.81 -8.33 33.94
C SER A 369 -8.62 -7.96 32.70
N MET A 370 -8.58 -6.69 32.26
CA MET A 370 -9.27 -6.24 31.05
C MET A 370 -8.78 -6.92 29.77
N THR A 371 -7.49 -7.27 29.72
CA THR A 371 -6.87 -7.97 28.59
C THR A 371 -7.01 -9.50 28.67
N ASN A 372 -7.68 -10.02 29.70
CA ASN A 372 -7.81 -11.46 29.98
C ASN A 372 -6.47 -12.21 30.12
N VAL A 373 -5.40 -11.52 30.52
CA VAL A 373 -4.10 -12.14 30.81
C VAL A 373 -4.11 -12.77 32.20
N GLY A 374 -4.50 -12.00 33.22
CA GLY A 374 -4.71 -12.49 34.59
C GLY A 374 -3.56 -13.31 35.16
N TYR A 375 -2.37 -12.71 35.32
CA TYR A 375 -1.19 -13.40 35.88
C TYR A 375 -1.42 -14.00 37.28
N GLY A 376 -2.34 -13.43 38.06
CA GLY A 376 -2.68 -13.90 39.42
C GLY A 376 -1.69 -13.43 40.49
N ASP A 377 -0.81 -12.49 40.15
CA ASP A 377 0.14 -11.83 41.04
C ASP A 377 -0.51 -10.75 41.93
N MET A 378 -1.65 -10.21 41.50
CA MET A 378 -2.52 -9.34 42.30
C MET A 378 -3.98 -9.79 42.16
N VAL A 379 -4.67 -10.02 43.27
CA VAL A 379 -6.08 -10.45 43.26
C VAL A 379 -6.90 -9.80 44.38
N PRO A 380 -8.12 -9.30 44.10
CA PRO A 380 -8.98 -8.77 45.15
C PRO A 380 -9.47 -9.89 46.08
N ILE A 381 -9.35 -9.70 47.39
CA ILE A 381 -9.79 -10.68 48.38
C ILE A 381 -11.19 -10.36 48.90
N THR A 382 -11.60 -9.08 48.89
CA THR A 382 -12.91 -8.67 49.38
C THR A 382 -14.02 -9.12 48.43
N THR A 383 -15.23 -9.30 48.98
CA THR A 383 -16.41 -9.66 48.17
C THR A 383 -16.72 -8.60 47.12
N LEU A 384 -16.56 -7.32 47.47
CA LEU A 384 -16.85 -6.20 46.58
C LEU A 384 -15.77 -6.04 45.51
N GLY A 385 -14.49 -6.21 45.86
CA GLY A 385 -13.41 -6.20 44.88
C GLY A 385 -13.48 -7.36 43.90
N LYS A 386 -13.92 -8.56 44.34
CA LYS A 386 -14.21 -9.69 43.44
C LYS A 386 -15.34 -9.37 42.46
N LEU A 387 -16.42 -8.73 42.93
CA LEU A 387 -17.51 -8.26 42.08
C LEU A 387 -17.00 -7.22 41.06
N LEU A 388 -16.20 -6.24 41.51
CA LEU A 388 -15.59 -5.25 40.63
C LEU A 388 -14.65 -5.88 39.60
N GLY A 389 -13.86 -6.87 39.99
CA GLY A 389 -13.00 -7.63 39.08
C GLY A 389 -13.80 -8.38 38.00
N ALA A 390 -14.94 -8.98 38.37
CA ALA A 390 -15.84 -9.63 37.42
C ALA A 390 -16.44 -8.63 36.42
N ILE A 391 -16.92 -7.48 36.89
CA ILE A 391 -17.45 -6.40 36.03
C ILE A 391 -16.35 -5.82 35.14
N CYS A 392 -15.15 -5.62 35.69
CA CYS A 392 -13.98 -5.10 34.98
C CYS A 392 -13.58 -6.00 33.81
N THR A 393 -13.52 -7.31 34.04
CA THR A 393 -13.19 -8.31 33.01
C THR A 393 -14.23 -8.29 31.89
N LEU A 394 -15.53 -8.25 32.23
CA LEU A 394 -16.61 -8.16 31.25
C LEU A 394 -16.53 -6.86 30.43
N ALA A 395 -16.28 -5.73 31.10
CA ALA A 395 -16.12 -4.44 30.45
C ALA A 395 -14.90 -4.42 29.50
N GLY A 396 -13.78 -5.01 29.91
CA GLY A 396 -12.57 -5.12 29.09
C GLY A 396 -12.80 -5.88 27.79
N VAL A 397 -13.51 -7.01 27.85
CA VAL A 397 -13.91 -7.77 26.65
C VAL A 397 -14.73 -6.90 25.70
N LEU A 398 -15.71 -6.14 26.20
CA LEU A 398 -16.54 -5.27 25.37
C LEU A 398 -15.73 -4.14 24.73
N VAL A 399 -14.84 -3.49 25.49
CA VAL A 399 -14.00 -2.38 25.00
C VAL A 399 -13.07 -2.83 23.86
N ILE A 400 -12.49 -4.02 23.96
CA ILE A 400 -11.59 -4.55 22.93
C ILE A 400 -12.40 -5.12 21.75
N ALA A 401 -13.53 -5.78 22.00
CA ALA A 401 -14.30 -6.46 20.97
C ALA A 401 -15.02 -5.51 20.01
N LEU A 402 -15.51 -4.35 20.45
CA LEU A 402 -16.31 -3.46 19.60
C LEU A 402 -15.52 -2.88 18.40
N PRO A 403 -14.28 -2.39 18.56
CA PRO A 403 -13.56 -1.76 17.44
C PRO A 403 -12.74 -2.75 16.60
N SER A 404 -12.43 -3.94 17.13
CA SER A 404 -11.65 -4.96 16.43
C SER A 404 -12.22 -5.36 15.05
N PRO A 405 -13.54 -5.58 14.86
CA PRO A 405 -14.12 -5.88 13.55
C PRO A 405 -13.83 -4.83 12.48
N VAL A 406 -13.77 -3.55 12.85
CA VAL A 406 -13.46 -2.45 11.92
C VAL A 406 -12.02 -2.59 11.43
N ILE A 407 -11.07 -2.83 12.35
CA ILE A 407 -9.66 -3.06 12.02
C ILE A 407 -9.51 -4.30 11.14
N VAL A 408 -10.16 -5.40 11.50
CA VAL A 408 -10.12 -6.66 10.74
C VAL A 408 -10.69 -6.47 9.32
N THR A 409 -11.79 -5.72 9.18
CA THR A 409 -12.40 -5.44 7.87
C THR A 409 -11.45 -4.63 6.98
N LYS A 410 -10.79 -3.61 7.53
CA LYS A 410 -9.78 -2.81 6.80
C LYS A 410 -8.54 -3.64 6.48
N PHE A 411 -8.07 -4.48 7.40
CA PHE A 411 -6.97 -5.40 7.15
C PHE A 411 -7.29 -6.33 5.98
N ARG A 412 -8.48 -6.96 6.01
CA ARG A 412 -8.96 -7.84 4.95
C ARG A 412 -9.02 -7.12 3.61
N PHE A 413 -9.53 -5.89 3.60
CA PHE A 413 -9.57 -5.05 2.40
C PHE A 413 -8.18 -4.86 1.78
N PHE A 414 -7.19 -4.41 2.56
CA PHE A 414 -5.82 -4.21 2.05
C PHE A 414 -5.12 -5.52 1.67
N TYR A 415 -5.38 -6.59 2.43
CA TYR A 415 -4.82 -7.91 2.18
C TYR A 415 -5.34 -8.50 0.86
N GLU A 416 -6.66 -8.44 0.63
CA GLU A 416 -7.26 -8.87 -0.63
C GLU A 416 -6.81 -7.99 -1.81
N LYS A 417 -6.69 -6.67 -1.64
CA LYS A 417 -6.16 -5.76 -2.67
C LYS A 417 -4.74 -6.20 -3.09
N LYS A 418 -3.85 -6.46 -2.13
CA LYS A 418 -2.49 -6.97 -2.41
C LYS A 418 -2.52 -8.32 -3.13
N LYS A 419 -3.39 -9.25 -2.69
CA LYS A 419 -3.54 -10.57 -3.34
C LYS A 419 -3.99 -10.45 -4.79
N ARG A 420 -4.93 -9.53 -5.09
CA ARG A 420 -5.39 -9.25 -6.45
C ARG A 420 -4.27 -8.67 -7.33
N LYS A 421 -3.50 -7.68 -6.84
CA LYS A 421 -2.33 -7.13 -7.55
C LYS A 421 -1.32 -8.24 -7.89
N LYS A 422 -1.01 -9.12 -6.92
CA LYS A 422 -0.11 -10.26 -7.11
C LYS A 422 -0.64 -11.23 -8.19
N LEU A 423 -1.94 -11.51 -8.23
CA LEU A 423 -2.55 -12.40 -9.22
C LEU A 423 -2.61 -11.80 -10.62
N SER A 424 -2.88 -10.49 -10.75
CA SER A 424 -2.83 -9.80 -12.04
C SER A 424 -1.42 -9.81 -12.65
N SER A 425 -0.37 -9.79 -11.82
CA SER A 425 1.02 -9.91 -12.29
C SER A 425 1.37 -11.28 -12.89
N TYR A 426 0.54 -12.32 -12.68
CA TYR A 426 0.76 -13.67 -13.24
C TYR A 426 -0.06 -13.96 -14.50
N ARG A 427 -0.98 -13.08 -14.90
CA ARG A 427 -1.70 -13.24 -16.17
C ARG A 427 -0.83 -12.68 -17.29
N PHE A 428 -0.05 -13.58 -17.88
CA PHE A 428 0.69 -13.38 -19.12
C PHE A 428 -0.26 -13.41 -20.33
#